data_AF-A0AAW7Z2V3-F1
#
_entry.id   AF-A0AAW7Z2V3-F1
#
_cell.length_a   1.000
_cell.length_b   1.000
_cell.length_c   1.000
_cell.angle_alpha   90.00
_cell.angle_beta   90.00
_cell.angle_gamma   90.00
#
_symmetry.space_group_name_H-M   'P 1'
#
loop_
_entity.id
_entity.type
_entity.pdbx_description
1 polymer ?
#
loop_
_entity_poly.entity_id
_entity_poly.type
_entity_poly.pdbx_seq_one_letter_code
_entity_poly.pdbx_strand_id
1 'polypeptide(L)'
;MNSILIAGLLATTFTLAQNVNAAPQGPKMRDHAPGMEMIKTLSRLSLSSEQMDEVKSLVTAFKANHERPDAPPERPDKPGFANLSESEIRSLVETRMVTQQSQHFAIAELRSQIYNLLSESQRNMITELEAKRGSKRETAHGLRRGANRGADRGAMRGQPPRVPRLPFEELQLTDEQIASLETLNAAYRETRLQRRATLDAHRDAERALVRSGNFSESAWDALYAEYKDDLVNAAIEDITHKQATFAVLTDVQQAEMQQKRENIDALRRLFSDN
;
A
#
# COMPACT_ATOMS: atom_id res chain seq x y z
N MET A 1 -48.53 10.96 24.86
CA MET A 1 -49.60 10.17 24.22
C MET A 1 -49.98 10.90 22.95
N ASN A 2 -49.67 10.30 21.80
CA ASN A 2 -50.44 10.39 20.55
C ASN A 2 -49.84 9.40 19.57
N SER A 3 -50.53 8.28 19.46
CA SER A 3 -50.25 7.14 18.59
C SER A 3 -50.76 7.44 17.18
N ILE A 4 -49.98 7.08 16.15
CA ILE A 4 -50.53 6.77 14.83
C ILE A 4 -49.82 5.51 14.31
N LEU A 5 -50.61 4.43 14.22
CA LEU A 5 -50.37 3.16 13.54
C LEU A 5 -51.11 3.20 12.21
N ILE A 6 -50.44 2.98 11.06
CA ILE A 6 -51.02 2.41 9.81
C ILE A 6 -49.82 1.78 9.04
N ALA A 7 -49.59 0.47 9.10
CA ALA A 7 -50.12 -0.60 8.23
C ALA A 7 -49.75 -0.44 6.73
N GLY A 8 -48.87 -1.33 6.23
CA GLY A 8 -48.47 -1.39 4.82
C GLY A 8 -47.64 -2.64 4.52
N LEU A 9 -48.32 -3.79 4.50
CA LEU A 9 -47.77 -5.11 4.24
C LEU A 9 -47.60 -5.28 2.71
N LEU A 10 -46.37 -5.16 2.20
CA LEU A 10 -46.04 -5.53 0.82
C LEU A 10 -45.30 -6.87 0.82
N ALA A 11 -46.05 -7.94 0.59
CA ALA A 11 -45.52 -9.25 0.26
C ALA A 11 -45.10 -9.25 -1.22
N THR A 12 -43.82 -9.04 -1.48
CA THR A 12 -43.22 -9.33 -2.79
C THR A 12 -42.54 -10.68 -2.75
N THR A 13 -43.12 -11.64 -3.47
CA THR A 13 -42.56 -12.96 -3.75
C THR A 13 -41.24 -12.84 -4.51
N PHE A 14 -40.11 -13.12 -3.86
CA PHE A 14 -38.83 -13.34 -4.56
C PHE A 14 -38.76 -14.79 -4.99
N THR A 15 -38.83 -15.03 -6.30
CA THR A 15 -38.46 -16.29 -6.92
C THR A 15 -36.94 -16.44 -6.88
N LEU A 16 -36.46 -17.44 -6.14
CA LEU A 16 -35.05 -17.79 -6.03
C LEU A 16 -34.61 -18.56 -7.30
N ALA A 17 -34.12 -17.85 -8.32
CA ALA A 17 -33.41 -18.48 -9.42
C ALA A 17 -31.94 -18.69 -9.03
N GLN A 18 -31.56 -19.94 -8.80
CA GLN A 18 -30.18 -20.36 -8.59
C GLN A 18 -29.42 -20.36 -9.92
N ASN A 19 -28.72 -19.25 -10.22
CA ASN A 19 -27.66 -19.27 -11.22
C ASN A 19 -26.34 -19.58 -10.52
N VAL A 20 -25.98 -20.86 -10.45
CA VAL A 20 -24.62 -21.29 -10.10
C VAL A 20 -23.75 -21.14 -11.35
N ASN A 21 -23.34 -19.91 -11.65
CA ASN A 21 -22.19 -19.69 -12.53
C ASN A 21 -20.95 -19.73 -11.66
N ALA A 22 -20.30 -20.89 -11.61
CA ALA A 22 -18.99 -21.05 -11.02
C ALA A 22 -17.96 -20.34 -11.90
N ALA A 23 -17.60 -19.10 -11.54
CA ALA A 23 -16.45 -18.43 -12.14
C ALA A 23 -15.16 -19.20 -11.79
N PRO A 24 -14.25 -19.45 -12.75
CA PRO A 24 -13.00 -20.12 -12.46
C PRO A 24 -12.14 -19.22 -11.56
N GLN A 25 -11.80 -19.72 -10.36
CA GLN A 25 -10.86 -19.03 -9.48
C GLN A 25 -9.46 -19.10 -10.09
N GLY A 26 -9.10 -18.06 -10.85
CA GLY A 26 -7.73 -17.79 -11.24
C GLY A 26 -6.83 -17.52 -10.01
N PRO A 27 -5.50 -17.49 -10.20
CA PRO A 27 -4.55 -17.33 -9.10
C PRO A 27 -4.85 -16.04 -8.35
N LYS A 28 -5.24 -16.14 -7.08
CA LYS A 28 -5.56 -15.00 -6.23
C LYS A 28 -4.36 -14.05 -6.16
N MET A 29 -4.41 -12.98 -6.97
CA MET A 29 -3.46 -11.88 -6.88
C MET A 29 -3.59 -11.28 -5.48
N ARG A 30 -2.46 -11.25 -4.77
CA ARG A 30 -2.24 -10.65 -3.45
C ARG A 30 -3.21 -9.49 -3.14
N ASP A 31 -4.10 -9.71 -2.18
CA ASP A 31 -5.09 -8.75 -1.70
C ASP A 31 -4.43 -7.50 -1.09
N HIS A 32 -4.13 -6.52 -1.92
CA HIS A 32 -3.63 -5.20 -1.51
C HIS A 32 -4.64 -4.10 -1.87
N ALA A 33 -5.94 -4.35 -1.65
CA ALA A 33 -6.94 -3.29 -1.70
C ALA A 33 -6.88 -2.44 -0.41
N PRO A 34 -6.69 -1.12 -0.51
CA PRO A 34 -6.82 -0.21 0.64
C PRO A 34 -8.22 -0.36 1.25
N GLY A 35 -8.32 -0.84 2.49
CA GLY A 35 -9.59 -1.16 3.17
C GLY A 35 -9.66 -2.59 3.72
N MET A 36 -9.04 -3.56 3.04
CA MET A 36 -9.02 -4.96 3.50
C MET A 36 -8.15 -5.19 4.74
N GLU A 37 -7.13 -4.36 4.96
CA GLU A 37 -6.34 -4.33 6.21
C GLU A 37 -7.24 -4.06 7.42
N MET A 38 -8.16 -3.10 7.29
CA MET A 38 -9.11 -2.76 8.36
C MET A 38 -10.15 -3.87 8.53
N ILE A 39 -10.64 -4.48 7.44
CA ILE A 39 -11.56 -5.62 7.53
C ILE A 39 -10.91 -6.80 8.29
N LYS A 40 -9.61 -7.04 8.10
CA LYS A 40 -8.86 -8.07 8.86
C LYS A 40 -8.71 -7.73 10.34
N THR A 41 -8.68 -6.46 10.72
CA THR A 41 -8.67 -6.06 12.14
C THR A 41 -10.07 -6.12 12.73
N LEU A 42 -11.08 -5.67 11.99
CA LEU A 42 -12.50 -5.73 12.39
C LEU A 42 -12.99 -7.18 12.53
N SER A 43 -12.54 -8.10 11.68
CA SER A 43 -12.91 -9.52 11.76
C SER A 43 -12.36 -10.22 13.01
N ARG A 44 -11.41 -9.59 13.72
CA ARG A 44 -10.89 -10.08 15.01
C ARG A 44 -11.63 -9.47 16.19
N LEU A 45 -12.47 -8.47 15.95
CA LEU A 45 -13.37 -7.89 16.92
C LEU A 45 -14.70 -8.65 16.84
N SER A 46 -15.29 -8.92 18.00
CA SER A 46 -16.68 -9.37 18.06
C SER A 46 -17.58 -8.16 17.79
N LEU A 47 -17.93 -7.93 16.52
CA LEU A 47 -18.87 -6.88 16.10
C LEU A 47 -20.31 -7.35 16.27
N SER A 48 -21.22 -6.45 16.67
CA SER A 48 -22.66 -6.74 16.66
C SER A 48 -23.18 -6.85 15.21
N SER A 49 -24.36 -7.44 15.02
CA SER A 49 -25.01 -7.49 13.70
C SER A 49 -25.27 -6.09 13.15
N GLU A 50 -25.72 -5.17 14.00
CA GLU A 50 -25.97 -3.76 13.65
C GLU A 50 -24.68 -3.06 13.20
N GLN A 51 -23.59 -3.18 13.98
CA GLN A 51 -22.28 -2.63 13.62
C GLN A 51 -21.76 -3.21 12.30
N MET A 52 -21.98 -4.51 12.07
CA MET A 52 -21.54 -5.17 10.83
C MET A 52 -22.27 -4.62 9.61
N ASP A 53 -23.58 -4.36 9.72
CA ASP A 53 -24.38 -3.85 8.62
C ASP A 53 -24.08 -2.37 8.34
N GLU A 54 -23.81 -1.56 9.38
CA GLU A 54 -23.33 -0.19 9.21
C GLU A 54 -21.94 -0.14 8.53
N VAL A 55 -21.00 -1.00 8.96
CA VAL A 55 -19.68 -1.11 8.31
C VAL A 55 -19.83 -1.51 6.83
N LYS A 56 -20.69 -2.47 6.51
CA LYS A 56 -20.96 -2.86 5.12
C LYS A 56 -21.52 -1.69 4.32
N SER A 57 -22.46 -0.93 4.88
CA SER A 57 -23.05 0.26 4.24
C SER A 57 -21.97 1.29 3.91
N LEU A 58 -21.14 1.67 4.89
CA LEU A 58 -20.03 2.61 4.71
C LEU A 58 -19.03 2.15 3.64
N VAL A 59 -18.62 0.88 3.68
CA VAL A 59 -17.68 0.33 2.69
C VAL A 59 -18.31 0.28 1.29
N THR A 60 -19.60 0.02 1.19
CA THR A 60 -20.32 -0.06 -0.10
C THR A 60 -20.47 1.34 -0.70
N ALA A 61 -20.88 2.33 0.10
CA ALA A 61 -20.96 3.73 -0.31
C ALA A 61 -19.57 4.26 -0.74
N PHE A 62 -18.52 3.94 0.02
CA PHE A 62 -17.15 4.28 -0.35
C PHE A 62 -16.76 3.69 -1.71
N LYS A 63 -17.01 2.39 -1.93
CA LYS A 63 -16.70 1.74 -3.21
C LYS A 63 -17.50 2.30 -4.39
N ALA A 64 -18.73 2.75 -4.16
CA ALA A 64 -19.55 3.35 -5.20
C ALA A 64 -19.06 4.75 -5.61
N ASN A 65 -18.50 5.50 -4.65
CA ASN A 65 -18.09 6.90 -4.85
C ASN A 65 -16.60 7.08 -5.16
N HIS A 66 -15.79 6.04 -5.02
CA HIS A 66 -14.35 6.11 -5.25
C HIS A 66 -13.91 5.03 -6.24
N GLU A 67 -13.40 5.48 -7.38
CA GLU A 67 -12.75 4.61 -8.35
C GLU A 67 -11.47 4.01 -7.79
N ARG A 68 -11.17 2.78 -8.22
CA ARG A 68 -9.90 2.15 -7.87
C ARG A 68 -8.79 2.89 -8.61
N PRO A 69 -7.69 3.28 -7.94
CA PRO A 69 -6.60 3.91 -8.66
C PRO A 69 -6.02 2.94 -9.68
N ASP A 70 -6.10 3.29 -10.96
CA ASP A 70 -5.52 2.50 -12.07
C ASP A 70 -4.00 2.63 -12.16
N ALA A 71 -3.42 3.57 -11.41
CA ALA A 71 -2.03 3.96 -11.59
C ALA A 71 -1.05 2.83 -11.25
N PRO A 72 -0.27 2.33 -12.23
CA PRO A 72 0.88 1.50 -11.96
C PRO A 72 1.92 2.31 -11.18
N PRO A 73 2.75 1.66 -10.34
CA PRO A 73 3.84 2.36 -9.66
C PRO A 73 4.78 3.05 -10.65
N GLU A 74 5.32 4.21 -10.29
CA GLU A 74 6.38 4.91 -11.03
C GLU A 74 7.58 4.00 -11.27
N ARG A 75 8.07 3.98 -12.51
CA ARG A 75 9.18 3.13 -12.93
C ARG A 75 10.19 3.97 -13.74
N PRO A 76 11.52 3.85 -13.45
CA PRO A 76 12.58 4.68 -14.04
C PRO A 76 12.81 4.42 -15.54
N ASP A 77 12.47 3.24 -15.99
CA ASP A 77 12.48 2.68 -17.36
C ASP A 77 11.37 3.23 -18.25
N LYS A 78 10.43 4.02 -17.72
CA LYS A 78 9.61 4.87 -18.59
C LYS A 78 10.58 5.88 -19.22
N PRO A 79 10.62 6.03 -20.55
CA PRO A 79 11.63 6.85 -21.23
C PRO A 79 11.63 8.31 -20.75
N GLY A 80 10.47 8.80 -20.30
CA GLY A 80 10.34 10.12 -19.69
C GLY A 80 10.86 10.26 -18.26
N PHE A 81 11.09 9.16 -17.51
CA PHE A 81 11.56 9.19 -16.12
C PHE A 81 13.07 8.99 -15.98
N ALA A 82 13.74 8.30 -16.91
CA ALA A 82 15.18 8.03 -16.81
C ALA A 82 16.03 9.30 -16.83
N ASN A 83 15.55 10.35 -17.52
CA ASN A 83 16.31 11.56 -17.83
C ASN A 83 15.74 12.83 -17.16
N LEU A 84 14.80 12.70 -16.23
CA LEU A 84 14.25 13.87 -15.52
C LEU A 84 15.33 14.52 -14.66
N SER A 85 15.40 15.85 -14.75
CA SER A 85 16.13 16.68 -13.80
C SER A 85 15.50 16.60 -12.40
N GLU A 86 16.28 16.93 -11.37
CA GLU A 86 15.81 16.95 -9.99
C GLU A 86 14.59 17.87 -9.79
N SER A 87 14.55 19.02 -10.48
CA SER A 87 13.41 19.94 -10.44
C SER A 87 12.15 19.35 -11.06
N GLU A 88 12.28 18.58 -12.15
CA GLU A 88 11.15 17.90 -12.77
C GLU A 88 10.64 16.75 -11.90
N ILE A 89 11.55 15.98 -11.28
CA ILE A 89 11.21 14.94 -10.31
C ILE A 89 10.45 15.56 -9.13
N ARG A 90 10.94 16.67 -8.57
CA ARG A 90 10.28 17.37 -7.47
C ARG A 90 8.87 17.80 -7.84
N SER A 91 8.69 18.49 -8.97
CA SER A 91 7.36 18.92 -9.44
C SER A 91 6.40 17.75 -9.63
N LEU A 92 6.89 16.63 -10.17
CA LEU A 92 6.11 15.41 -10.37
C LEU A 92 5.69 14.79 -9.04
N VAL A 93 6.63 14.66 -8.10
CA VAL A 93 6.39 14.14 -6.75
C VAL A 93 5.38 14.99 -6.01
N GLU A 94 5.53 16.32 -6.02
CA GLU A 94 4.60 17.23 -5.35
C GLU A 94 3.18 17.13 -5.92
N THR A 95 3.05 17.11 -7.25
CA THR A 95 1.75 16.94 -7.92
C THR A 95 1.09 15.62 -7.51
N ARG A 96 1.88 14.54 -7.51
CA ARG A 96 1.40 13.22 -7.09
C ARG A 96 1.01 13.19 -5.62
N MET A 97 1.76 13.85 -4.76
CA MET A 97 1.47 13.91 -3.33
C MET A 97 0.13 14.58 -3.05
N VAL A 98 -0.23 15.65 -3.77
CA VAL A 98 -1.56 16.27 -3.64
C VAL A 98 -2.67 15.29 -4.01
N THR A 99 -2.51 14.58 -5.13
CA THR A 99 -3.47 13.54 -5.55
C THR A 99 -3.54 12.38 -4.56
N GLN A 100 -2.41 11.97 -4.00
CA GLN A 100 -2.37 10.92 -2.99
C GLN A 100 -2.99 11.36 -1.67
N GLN A 101 -2.76 12.60 -1.25
CA GLN A 101 -3.32 13.16 -0.03
C GLN A 101 -4.85 13.12 -0.05
N SER A 102 -5.48 13.53 -1.15
CA SER A 102 -6.95 13.48 -1.28
C SER A 102 -7.49 12.05 -1.32
N GLN A 103 -6.80 11.13 -2.02
CA GLN A 103 -7.18 9.71 -2.03
C GLN A 103 -7.03 9.06 -0.65
N HIS A 104 -5.93 9.35 0.05
CA HIS A 104 -5.68 8.84 1.39
C HIS A 104 -6.61 9.47 2.42
N PHE A 105 -7.01 10.73 2.25
CA PHE A 105 -8.02 11.39 3.07
C PHE A 105 -9.34 10.62 3.06
N ALA A 106 -9.89 10.31 1.88
CA ALA A 106 -11.15 9.57 1.78
C ALA A 106 -11.08 8.20 2.48
N ILE A 107 -9.95 7.49 2.35
CA ILE A 107 -9.72 6.21 3.03
C ILE A 107 -9.60 6.43 4.56
N ALA A 108 -8.91 7.48 4.99
CA ALA A 108 -8.73 7.82 6.40
C ALA A 108 -10.05 8.25 7.06
N GLU A 109 -10.89 8.97 6.34
CA GLU A 109 -12.24 9.35 6.75
C GLU A 109 -13.11 8.10 6.98
N LEU A 110 -13.16 7.18 6.00
CA LEU A 110 -13.86 5.90 6.16
C LEU A 110 -13.37 5.14 7.40
N ARG A 111 -12.05 5.11 7.63
CA ARG A 111 -11.47 4.45 8.81
C ARG A 111 -11.88 5.13 10.10
N SER A 112 -11.96 6.46 10.12
CA SER A 112 -12.37 7.23 11.29
C SER A 112 -13.85 7.01 11.61
N GLN A 113 -14.72 7.06 10.59
CA GLN A 113 -16.14 6.76 10.74
C GLN A 113 -16.36 5.36 11.32
N ILE A 114 -15.68 4.35 10.76
CA ILE A 114 -15.75 2.98 11.27
C ILE A 114 -15.21 2.87 12.70
N TYR A 115 -14.11 3.55 13.03
CA TYR A 115 -13.57 3.57 14.39
C TYR A 115 -14.58 4.17 15.40
N ASN A 116 -15.32 5.19 14.98
CA ASN A 116 -16.34 5.83 15.81
C ASN A 116 -17.56 4.92 16.10
N LEU A 117 -17.86 3.95 15.23
CA LEU A 117 -18.91 2.93 15.47
C LEU A 117 -18.51 1.89 16.52
N LEU A 118 -17.22 1.76 16.82
CA LEU A 118 -16.71 0.76 17.76
C LEU A 118 -16.92 1.20 19.21
N SER A 119 -17.22 0.24 20.08
CA SER A 119 -17.25 0.44 21.52
C SER A 119 -15.86 0.73 22.10
N GLU A 120 -15.81 1.30 23.29
CA GLU A 120 -14.54 1.55 24.00
C GLU A 120 -13.72 0.27 24.19
N SER A 121 -14.37 -0.85 24.54
CA SER A 121 -13.69 -2.15 24.67
C SER A 121 -13.09 -2.66 23.35
N GLN A 122 -13.81 -2.49 22.23
CA GLN A 122 -13.32 -2.84 20.89
C GLN A 122 -12.13 -1.95 20.49
N ARG A 123 -12.18 -0.64 20.79
CA ARG A 123 -11.08 0.31 20.54
C ARG A 123 -9.82 -0.03 21.36
N ASN A 124 -9.98 -0.45 22.60
CA ASN A 124 -8.87 -0.91 23.44
C ASN A 124 -8.21 -2.17 22.86
N MET A 125 -9.02 -3.11 22.36
CA MET A 125 -8.50 -4.32 21.70
C MET A 125 -7.70 -4.01 20.43
N ILE A 126 -8.10 -3.00 19.65
CA ILE A 126 -7.31 -2.52 18.50
C ILE A 126 -5.94 -2.01 18.97
N THR A 127 -5.91 -1.19 20.03
CA THR A 127 -4.68 -0.61 20.57
C THR A 127 -3.71 -1.71 21.06
N GLU A 128 -4.22 -2.72 21.75
CA GLU A 128 -3.43 -3.88 22.19
C GLU A 128 -2.88 -4.72 21.02
N LEU A 129 -3.71 -4.99 20.01
CA LEU A 129 -3.30 -5.72 18.81
C LEU A 129 -2.16 -4.99 18.08
N GLU A 130 -2.14 -3.67 18.12
CA GLU A 130 -1.09 -2.86 17.53
C GLU A 130 0.17 -2.82 18.38
N ALA A 131 0.07 -2.64 19.69
CA ALA A 131 1.22 -2.76 20.59
C ALA A 131 1.92 -4.11 20.41
N LYS A 132 1.13 -5.19 20.25
CA LYS A 132 1.64 -6.54 19.94
C LYS A 132 2.26 -6.67 18.55
N ARG A 133 1.79 -5.90 17.56
CA ARG A 133 2.42 -5.84 16.22
C ARG A 133 3.71 -5.02 16.26
N GLY A 134 3.75 -3.91 16.99
CA GLY A 134 4.93 -3.07 17.21
C GLY A 134 6.06 -3.85 17.87
N SER A 135 5.79 -4.51 19.00
CA SER A 135 6.78 -5.34 19.70
C SER A 135 7.29 -6.52 18.87
N LYS A 136 6.41 -7.16 18.08
CA LYS A 136 6.82 -8.19 17.10
C LYS A 136 7.74 -7.65 16.00
N ARG A 137 7.53 -6.42 15.53
CA ARG A 137 8.41 -5.77 14.55
C ARG A 137 9.76 -5.48 15.19
N GLU A 138 9.79 -4.87 16.38
CA GLU A 138 11.03 -4.58 17.11
C GLU A 138 11.85 -5.84 17.39
N THR A 139 11.24 -6.90 17.90
CA THR A 139 11.93 -8.18 18.15
C THR A 139 12.44 -8.83 16.86
N ALA A 140 11.65 -8.83 15.78
CA ALA A 140 12.11 -9.32 14.48
C ALA A 140 13.24 -8.46 13.88
N HIS A 141 13.30 -7.16 14.23
CA HIS A 141 14.36 -6.25 13.80
C HIS A 141 15.62 -6.35 14.65
N GLY A 142 15.51 -6.57 15.96
CA GLY A 142 16.62 -6.84 16.87
C GLY A 142 17.35 -8.13 16.51
N LEU A 143 16.62 -9.22 16.24
CA LEU A 143 17.21 -10.48 15.75
C LEU A 143 17.92 -10.32 14.40
N ARG A 144 17.43 -9.43 13.51
CA ARG A 144 18.06 -9.16 12.21
C ARG A 144 19.27 -8.22 12.27
N ARG A 145 19.48 -7.49 13.36
CA ARG A 145 20.70 -6.69 13.61
C ARG A 145 21.82 -7.52 14.23
N GLY A 146 21.48 -8.56 15.01
CA GLY A 146 22.47 -9.37 15.75
C GLY A 146 22.92 -10.69 15.09
N ALA A 147 22.16 -11.25 14.15
CA ALA A 147 22.51 -12.51 13.52
C ALA A 147 23.00 -12.32 12.07
N ASN A 148 24.24 -12.75 11.82
CA ASN A 148 24.86 -12.92 10.51
C ASN A 148 23.85 -13.23 9.40
N ARG A 149 23.75 -12.32 8.42
CA ARG A 149 23.03 -12.55 7.17
C ARG A 149 23.74 -13.67 6.39
N GLY A 150 23.34 -14.91 6.58
CA GLY A 150 23.81 -16.02 5.75
C GLY A 150 23.30 -17.40 6.15
N ALA A 151 23.24 -17.72 7.44
CA ALA A 151 23.09 -19.11 7.87
C ALA A 151 21.63 -19.57 8.10
N ASP A 152 20.76 -18.71 8.63
CA ASP A 152 19.47 -19.19 9.19
C ASP A 152 18.25 -19.12 8.26
N ARG A 153 18.44 -18.80 6.97
CA ARG A 153 17.39 -19.03 5.96
C ARG A 153 17.42 -20.45 5.36
N GLY A 154 18.20 -21.37 5.93
CA GLY A 154 18.33 -22.75 5.45
C GLY A 154 17.25 -23.72 5.96
N ALA A 155 16.40 -23.35 6.92
CA ALA A 155 15.53 -24.30 7.61
C ALA A 155 14.02 -24.23 7.26
N MET A 156 13.62 -23.49 6.22
CA MET A 156 12.25 -23.58 5.68
C MET A 156 12.25 -24.57 4.51
N ARG A 157 11.85 -25.82 4.81
CA ARG A 157 11.61 -26.95 3.89
C ARG A 157 11.45 -26.54 2.41
N GLY A 158 12.45 -26.87 1.60
CA GLY A 158 12.30 -27.09 0.16
C GLY A 158 12.13 -25.87 -0.75
N GLN A 159 12.21 -24.63 -0.27
CA GLN A 159 12.33 -23.48 -1.16
C GLN A 159 13.79 -23.04 -1.25
N PRO A 160 14.37 -22.93 -2.47
CA PRO A 160 15.68 -22.31 -2.62
C PRO A 160 15.61 -20.91 -2.00
N PRO A 161 16.71 -20.44 -1.37
CA PRO A 161 16.75 -19.12 -0.78
C PRO A 161 16.25 -18.13 -1.83
N ARG A 162 15.19 -17.38 -1.52
CA ARG A 162 14.77 -16.25 -2.34
C ARG A 162 15.91 -15.24 -2.29
N VAL A 163 16.86 -15.39 -3.21
CA VAL A 163 17.80 -14.34 -3.58
C VAL A 163 16.92 -13.12 -3.85
N PRO A 164 17.19 -11.95 -3.27
CA PRO A 164 16.51 -10.73 -3.66
C PRO A 164 16.68 -10.63 -5.18
N ARG A 165 15.60 -10.84 -5.94
CA ARG A 165 15.65 -10.71 -7.39
C ARG A 165 16.18 -9.33 -7.69
N LEU A 166 17.39 -9.25 -8.24
CA LEU A 166 17.94 -7.98 -8.68
C LEU A 166 17.01 -7.47 -9.79
N PRO A 167 16.81 -6.14 -9.91
CA PRO A 167 15.91 -5.55 -10.90
C PRO A 167 16.25 -5.89 -12.37
N PHE A 168 17.33 -6.63 -12.61
CA PHE A 168 17.90 -7.00 -13.90
C PHE A 168 18.31 -8.48 -13.98
N GLU A 169 17.74 -9.37 -13.15
CA GLU A 169 18.15 -10.78 -13.06
C GLU A 169 18.06 -11.56 -14.39
N GLU A 170 17.29 -11.06 -15.35
CA GLU A 170 17.19 -11.63 -16.71
C GLU A 170 18.25 -11.10 -17.68
N LEU A 171 18.97 -10.03 -17.32
CA LEU A 171 20.04 -9.45 -18.13
C LEU A 171 21.38 -10.06 -17.71
N GLN A 172 22.22 -10.34 -18.70
CA GLN A 172 23.63 -10.65 -18.43
C GLN A 172 24.36 -9.33 -18.11
N LEU A 173 24.65 -9.12 -16.83
CA LEU A 173 25.42 -7.98 -16.34
C LEU A 173 26.91 -8.31 -16.30
N THR A 174 27.76 -7.33 -16.59
CA THR A 174 29.21 -7.47 -16.41
C THR A 174 29.59 -7.39 -14.93
N ASP A 175 30.77 -7.89 -14.57
CA ASP A 175 31.28 -7.82 -13.21
C ASP A 175 31.42 -6.36 -12.73
N GLU A 176 31.77 -5.43 -13.62
CA GLU A 176 31.83 -4.00 -13.30
C GLU A 176 30.43 -3.42 -13.03
N GLN A 177 29.42 -3.81 -13.81
CA GLN A 177 28.03 -3.39 -13.57
C GLN A 177 27.52 -3.93 -12.23
N ILE A 178 27.83 -5.19 -11.90
CA ILE A 178 27.46 -5.79 -10.62
C ILE A 178 28.10 -5.03 -9.46
N ALA A 179 29.41 -4.76 -9.51
CA ALA A 179 30.11 -4.01 -8.46
C ALA A 179 29.55 -2.57 -8.29
N SER A 180 29.20 -1.91 -9.39
CA SER A 180 28.56 -0.59 -9.37
C SER A 180 27.18 -0.63 -8.69
N LEU A 181 26.35 -1.62 -9.05
CA LEU A 181 25.03 -1.83 -8.43
C LEU A 181 25.14 -2.16 -6.95
N GLU A 182 26.12 -2.97 -6.53
CA GLU A 182 26.33 -3.28 -5.12
C GLU A 182 26.65 -2.03 -4.30
N THR A 183 27.53 -1.17 -4.84
CA THR A 183 27.91 0.10 -4.22
C THR A 183 26.71 1.05 -4.10
N LEU A 184 25.96 1.24 -5.20
CA LEU A 184 24.73 2.06 -5.21
C LEU A 184 23.70 1.56 -4.21
N ASN A 185 23.49 0.24 -4.16
CA ASN A 185 22.54 -0.37 -3.22
C ASN A 185 23.00 -0.26 -1.77
N ALA A 186 24.30 -0.35 -1.49
CA ALA A 186 24.85 -0.19 -0.15
C ALA A 186 24.62 1.23 0.38
N ALA A 187 24.94 2.24 -0.43
CA ALA A 187 24.70 3.64 -0.09
C ALA A 187 23.20 3.91 0.14
N TYR A 188 22.34 3.46 -0.78
CA TYR A 188 20.90 3.66 -0.67
C TYR A 188 20.27 2.96 0.54
N ARG A 189 20.79 1.81 0.95
CA ARG A 189 20.31 1.08 2.14
C ARG A 189 20.46 1.92 3.41
N GLU A 190 21.57 2.63 3.58
CA GLU A 190 21.81 3.47 4.74
C GLU A 190 20.82 4.64 4.78
N THR A 191 20.68 5.36 3.67
CA THR A 191 19.72 6.47 3.53
C THR A 191 18.28 6.00 3.75
N ARG A 192 17.94 4.79 3.27
CA ARG A 192 16.61 4.19 3.48
C ARG A 192 16.35 3.83 4.94
N LEU A 193 17.36 3.40 5.69
CA LEU A 193 17.21 3.09 7.12
C LEU A 193 16.90 4.36 7.93
N GLN A 194 17.55 5.47 7.61
CA GLN A 194 17.33 6.76 8.28
C GLN A 194 15.92 7.30 7.99
N ARG A 195 15.54 7.41 6.72
CA ARG A 195 14.20 7.88 6.32
C ARG A 195 13.07 6.99 6.82
N ARG A 196 13.33 5.70 7.02
CA ARG A 196 12.32 4.77 7.51
C ARG A 196 11.74 5.20 8.85
N ALA A 197 12.55 5.75 9.76
CA ALA A 197 12.06 6.21 11.05
C ALA A 197 11.02 7.33 10.88
N THR A 198 11.31 8.32 10.03
CA THR A 198 10.40 9.42 9.70
C THR A 198 9.11 8.93 9.03
N LEU A 199 9.22 8.01 8.07
CA LEU A 199 8.04 7.45 7.40
C LEU A 199 7.19 6.58 8.35
N ASP A 200 7.82 5.87 9.29
CA ASP A 200 7.11 5.10 10.30
C ASP A 200 6.41 6.04 11.30
N ALA A 201 7.05 7.15 11.70
CA ALA A 201 6.45 8.19 12.53
C ALA A 201 5.24 8.85 11.85
N HIS A 202 5.34 9.23 10.57
CA HIS A 202 4.22 9.75 9.79
C HIS A 202 3.03 8.76 9.80
N ARG A 203 3.29 7.47 9.52
CA ARG A 203 2.23 6.43 9.53
C ARG A 203 1.60 6.21 10.88
N ASP A 204 2.33 6.44 11.97
CA ASP A 204 1.82 6.33 13.32
C ASP A 204 0.99 7.58 13.67
N ALA A 205 1.41 8.77 13.24
CA ALA A 205 0.66 10.01 13.36
C ALA A 205 -0.66 9.99 12.57
N GLU A 206 -0.66 9.49 11.32
CA GLU A 206 -1.89 9.25 10.54
C GLU A 206 -2.87 8.34 11.29
N ARG A 207 -2.36 7.23 11.86
CA ARG A 207 -3.18 6.28 12.63
C ARG A 207 -3.75 6.92 13.89
N ALA A 208 -2.95 7.72 14.60
CA ALA A 208 -3.39 8.43 15.79
C ALA A 208 -4.48 9.45 15.44
N LEU A 209 -4.29 10.21 14.36
CA LEU A 209 -5.24 11.21 13.88
C LEU A 209 -6.59 10.59 13.54
N VAL A 210 -6.60 9.51 12.76
CA VAL A 210 -7.82 8.75 12.38
C VAL A 210 -8.63 8.30 13.60
N ARG A 211 -7.98 8.07 14.74
CA ARG A 211 -8.58 7.57 15.98
C ARG A 211 -8.83 8.62 17.04
N SER A 212 -8.40 9.85 16.82
CA SER A 212 -8.48 10.93 17.80
C SER A 212 -9.92 11.36 18.14
N GLY A 213 -10.92 10.89 17.39
CA GLY A 213 -12.31 11.35 17.47
C GLY A 213 -12.52 12.73 16.83
N ASN A 214 -11.45 13.47 16.53
CA ASN A 214 -11.46 14.81 15.94
C ASN A 214 -10.89 14.82 14.52
N PHE A 215 -11.02 13.70 13.79
CA PHE A 215 -10.56 13.61 12.42
C PHE A 215 -11.30 14.64 11.55
N SER A 216 -10.55 15.46 10.82
CA SER A 216 -11.07 16.45 9.89
C SER A 216 -10.08 16.69 8.77
N GLU A 217 -10.56 17.26 7.66
CA GLU A 217 -9.71 17.66 6.53
C GLU A 217 -8.62 18.63 6.98
N SER A 218 -8.96 19.62 7.83
CA SER A 218 -7.97 20.57 8.36
C SER A 218 -6.85 19.92 9.17
N ALA A 219 -7.17 18.89 9.98
CA ALA A 219 -6.18 18.17 10.77
C ALA A 219 -5.33 17.22 9.91
N TRP A 220 -5.93 16.68 8.85
CA TRP A 220 -5.24 15.86 7.85
C TRP A 220 -4.24 16.70 7.04
N ASP A 221 -4.68 17.86 6.56
CA ASP A 221 -3.83 18.79 5.81
C ASP A 221 -2.68 19.34 6.66
N ALA A 222 -2.94 19.63 7.93
CA ALA A 222 -1.89 20.04 8.88
C ALA A 222 -0.83 18.94 9.06
N LEU A 223 -1.25 17.67 9.20
CA LEU A 223 -0.33 16.54 9.29
C LEU A 223 0.51 16.39 8.01
N TYR A 224 -0.14 16.49 6.84
CA TYR A 224 0.58 16.41 5.56
C TYR A 224 1.56 17.58 5.37
N ALA A 225 1.21 18.78 5.82
CA ALA A 225 2.11 19.93 5.79
C ALA A 225 3.34 19.74 6.68
N GLU A 226 3.18 19.13 7.85
CA GLU A 226 4.29 18.83 8.78
C GLU A 226 5.32 17.87 8.16
N TYR A 227 4.86 16.84 7.45
CA TYR A 227 5.72 15.80 6.89
C TYR A 227 6.04 16.00 5.40
N LYS A 228 5.57 17.09 4.77
CA LYS A 228 5.62 17.29 3.32
C LYS A 228 7.04 17.13 2.78
N ASP A 229 7.99 17.88 3.34
CA ASP A 229 9.36 17.91 2.83
C ASP A 229 10.04 16.54 2.98
N ASP A 230 9.82 15.85 4.09
CA ASP A 230 10.37 14.50 4.31
C ASP A 230 9.81 13.48 3.32
N LEU A 231 8.51 13.55 3.03
CA LEU A 231 7.85 12.69 2.06
C LEU A 231 8.32 12.98 0.62
N VAL A 232 8.43 14.27 0.26
CA VAL A 232 8.94 14.71 -1.04
C VAL A 232 10.38 14.25 -1.22
N ASN A 233 11.26 14.54 -0.27
CA ASN A 233 12.67 14.15 -0.32
C ASN A 233 12.81 12.62 -0.38
N ALA A 234 12.00 11.88 0.38
CA ALA A 234 12.02 10.43 0.33
C ALA A 234 11.64 9.88 -1.05
N ALA A 235 10.64 10.47 -1.70
CA ALA A 235 10.23 10.08 -3.05
C ALA A 235 11.26 10.48 -4.12
N ILE A 236 11.83 11.69 -4.05
CA ILE A 236 12.89 12.15 -4.96
C ILE A 236 14.06 11.17 -4.90
N GLU A 237 14.58 10.88 -3.72
CA GLU A 237 15.71 9.95 -3.56
C GLU A 237 15.40 8.53 -4.05
N ASP A 238 14.16 8.03 -3.91
CA ASP A 238 13.76 6.73 -4.47
C ASP A 238 13.77 6.75 -6.01
N ILE A 239 13.30 7.84 -6.62
CA ILE A 239 13.32 8.03 -8.07
C ILE A 239 14.77 8.18 -8.57
N THR A 240 15.58 9.03 -7.93
CA THR A 240 16.98 9.25 -8.29
C THR A 240 17.80 7.97 -8.15
N HIS A 241 17.59 7.20 -7.08
CA HIS A 241 18.26 5.90 -6.94
C HIS A 241 17.87 4.93 -8.06
N LYS A 242 16.58 4.90 -8.42
CA LYS A 242 16.09 4.08 -9.53
C LYS A 242 16.67 4.52 -10.89
N GLN A 243 16.79 5.83 -11.14
CA GLN A 243 17.48 6.36 -12.31
C GLN A 243 18.95 5.94 -12.33
N ALA A 244 19.68 6.14 -11.23
CA ALA A 244 21.10 5.77 -11.12
C ALA A 244 21.31 4.26 -11.34
N THR A 245 20.41 3.43 -10.79
CA THR A 245 20.42 1.98 -10.96
C THR A 245 20.17 1.58 -12.42
N PHE A 246 19.28 2.28 -13.12
CA PHE A 246 18.99 2.04 -14.53
C PHE A 246 20.15 2.51 -15.44
N ALA A 247 20.80 3.62 -15.11
CA ALA A 247 21.92 4.18 -15.86
C ALA A 247 23.19 3.31 -15.85
N VAL A 248 23.31 2.32 -14.97
CA VAL A 248 24.40 1.33 -15.01
C VAL A 248 24.28 0.39 -16.22
N LEU A 249 23.08 0.23 -16.76
CA LEU A 249 22.84 -0.61 -17.94
C LEU A 249 23.32 0.08 -19.22
N THR A 250 23.77 -0.72 -20.18
CA THR A 250 24.03 -0.27 -21.54
C THR A 250 22.73 0.10 -22.26
N ASP A 251 22.82 0.94 -23.29
CA ASP A 251 21.65 1.35 -24.10
C ASP A 251 20.85 0.16 -24.64
N VAL A 252 21.54 -0.92 -25.04
CA VAL A 252 20.91 -2.16 -25.51
C VAL A 252 20.12 -2.85 -24.39
N GLN A 253 20.72 -2.97 -23.21
CA GLN A 253 20.06 -3.55 -22.02
C GLN A 253 18.87 -2.69 -21.55
N GLN A 254 18.99 -1.36 -21.62
CA GLN A 254 17.90 -0.44 -21.30
C GLN A 254 16.71 -0.61 -22.27
N ALA A 255 16.98 -0.71 -23.57
CA ALA A 255 15.97 -0.92 -24.59
C ALA A 255 15.24 -2.27 -24.42
N GLU A 256 15.96 -3.35 -24.11
CA GLU A 256 15.36 -4.66 -23.83
C GLU A 256 14.40 -4.60 -22.62
N MET A 257 14.82 -3.93 -21.54
CA MET A 257 14.00 -3.76 -20.34
C MET A 257 12.73 -2.95 -20.61
N GLN A 258 12.83 -1.91 -21.44
CA GLN A 258 11.68 -1.12 -21.83
C GLN A 258 10.69 -1.95 -22.65
N GLN A 259 11.17 -2.70 -23.65
CA GLN A 259 10.33 -3.53 -24.50
C GLN A 259 9.61 -4.65 -23.71
N LYS A 260 10.31 -5.35 -22.81
CA LYS A 260 9.70 -6.38 -21.96
C LYS A 260 8.55 -5.81 -21.13
N ARG A 261 8.68 -4.58 -20.65
CA ARG A 261 7.66 -3.94 -19.81
C ARG A 261 6.50 -3.39 -20.60
N GLU A 262 6.72 -2.83 -21.79
CA GLU A 262 5.65 -2.49 -22.72
C GLU A 262 4.81 -3.72 -23.07
N ASN A 263 5.45 -4.88 -23.27
CA ASN A 263 4.76 -6.15 -23.45
C ASN A 263 3.94 -6.56 -22.21
N ILE A 264 4.52 -6.46 -21.01
CA ILE A 264 3.80 -6.77 -19.76
C ILE A 264 2.60 -5.82 -19.55
N ASP A 265 2.77 -4.53 -19.80
CA ASP A 265 1.72 -3.54 -19.63
C ASP A 265 0.63 -3.71 -20.71
N ALA A 266 0.99 -4.07 -21.95
CA ALA A 266 0.04 -4.45 -22.99
C ALA A 266 -0.75 -5.71 -22.61
N LEU A 267 -0.07 -6.75 -22.13
CA LEU A 267 -0.73 -7.96 -21.62
C LEU A 267 -1.65 -7.61 -20.45
N ARG A 268 -1.21 -6.77 -19.51
CA ARG A 268 -2.05 -6.34 -18.39
C ARG A 268 -3.33 -5.66 -18.87
N ARG A 269 -3.25 -4.75 -19.85
CA ARG A 269 -4.45 -4.11 -20.42
C ARG A 269 -5.41 -5.14 -21.00
N LEU A 270 -4.90 -6.09 -21.80
CA LEU A 270 -5.70 -7.18 -22.38
C LEU A 270 -6.42 -8.03 -21.32
N PHE A 271 -5.84 -8.18 -20.12
CA PHE A 271 -6.43 -8.96 -19.02
C PHE A 271 -7.13 -8.12 -17.94
N SER A 272 -7.16 -6.79 -18.06
CA SER A 272 -7.84 -5.89 -17.10
C SER A 272 -9.19 -5.37 -17.62
N ASP A 273 -9.45 -5.48 -18.93
CA ASP A 273 -10.70 -5.05 -19.58
C ASP A 273 -11.84 -6.11 -19.54
N ASN A 274 -11.78 -7.09 -18.63
CA ASN A 274 -12.83 -8.11 -18.39
C ASN A 274 -13.36 -8.07 -16.95
#